data_AF-B9JT60-F1
#
_entry.id   AF-B9JT60-F1
#
_cell.length_a   1.000
_cell.length_b   1.000
_cell.length_c   1.000
_cell.angle_alpha   90.00
_cell.angle_beta   90.00
_cell.angle_gamma   90.00
#
_symmetry.space_group_name_H-M   'P 1'
#
loop_
_entity.id
_entity.type
_entity.pdbx_description
1 polymer ?
#
loop_
_entity_poly.entity_id
_entity_poly.type
_entity_poly.pdbx_seq_one_letter_code
_entity_poly.pdbx_strand_id
1 'polypeptide(L)'
;MPLYFPSSTDGRRVLAALYRQALEQYGEGAYEAALTTVSRLLQAERSNADAHILAATVHERLGNRLEAAGLFERVIALTPTRKRDVAFRACSHYLESGHDDLALRALLALHRYMPDDVDANHSICSLYREAGRYPEALPYALKLVTIGRDFDNWLNAGMVLLGAGQAEQAFVVLKAAYNARPTERLALTELFWCAMNLCDFELATRLQGELEAAYAADGAVLDIRENVFRALQWSGDEAYHVLSAIRTGEKHRGTVALRRPYKARSGQRLRVGYVSADLYQHATLSLLTGVIENHDRDRFEIFGICHTAAKNRKGMLRQRFLEAIDHYVDILDLDDDQAAAAIRQLDLDILIDLKGFTFENRLGIFCRRPAPVQVAYLGFPGSVVGVGIDYAIADSIVAPPSSDPFYAEKIFRLPNSYQCNDNSREKVMRDGPRSLHGLPEQGVVFCSFNQAVKIRYQVFKTWMEILKSVDGSVLWLIDMLPVTRDNLRAAAVRLGVAPERLIFAPKKPLSEHLRRLPYADIALDTGPCNGHTTTADALWAGVPVLTWKGTNFAGRVSESLLSAVGLTELVADDLTEFGRLAVELAQDEVRQSHLRQNLLQARDTAPLFDTPRFTRDFEAALVAICVDAAKG
;
A
#
# COMPACT_ATOMS: atom_id res chain seq x y z
N MET A 1 48.66 -28.91 14.94
CA MET A 1 49.18 -29.75 13.83
C MET A 1 48.01 -30.22 12.99
N PRO A 2 47.93 -29.90 11.70
CA PRO A 2 46.88 -30.45 10.85
C PRO A 2 47.27 -31.88 10.46
N LEU A 3 46.47 -32.87 10.84
CA LEU A 3 46.62 -34.25 10.39
C LEU A 3 46.15 -34.31 8.92
N TYR A 4 47.11 -34.30 8.00
CA TYR A 4 46.87 -34.56 6.59
C TYR A 4 46.79 -36.08 6.41
N PHE A 5 45.57 -36.63 6.26
CA PHE A 5 45.40 -38.02 5.88
C PHE A 5 45.38 -38.13 4.35
N PRO A 6 46.27 -38.94 3.74
CA PRO A 6 46.27 -39.14 2.30
C PRO A 6 45.04 -39.94 1.89
N SER A 7 44.61 -39.75 0.65
CA SER A 7 43.45 -40.37 -0.04
C SER A 7 43.59 -41.90 -0.23
N SER A 8 43.93 -42.61 0.83
CA SER A 8 44.15 -44.06 0.88
C SER A 8 42.87 -44.76 1.33
N THR A 9 42.72 -46.02 0.93
CA THR A 9 41.60 -46.91 1.30
C THR A 9 41.38 -47.00 2.81
N ASP A 10 42.44 -46.83 3.61
CA ASP A 10 42.35 -46.82 5.08
C ASP A 10 41.74 -45.54 5.65
N GLY A 11 42.01 -44.37 5.07
CA GLY A 11 41.38 -43.10 5.48
C GLY A 11 39.86 -43.14 5.31
N ARG A 12 39.36 -43.70 4.20
CA ARG A 12 37.91 -43.87 3.98
C ARG A 12 37.27 -44.85 4.97
N ARG A 13 37.98 -45.91 5.37
CA ARG A 13 37.51 -46.87 6.38
C ARG A 13 37.39 -46.22 7.76
N VAL A 14 38.35 -45.37 8.15
CA VAL A 14 38.31 -44.64 9.43
C VAL A 14 37.13 -43.66 9.48
N LEU A 15 36.90 -42.88 8.41
CA LEU A 15 35.78 -41.94 8.34
C LEU A 15 34.42 -42.67 8.38
N ALA A 16 34.29 -43.80 7.67
CA ALA A 16 33.08 -44.63 7.71
C ALA A 16 32.84 -45.29 9.09
N ALA A 17 33.91 -45.62 9.82
CA ALA A 17 33.80 -46.11 11.20
C ALA A 17 33.32 -45.01 12.16
N LEU A 18 33.88 -43.79 12.06
CA LEU A 18 33.45 -42.64 12.86
C LEU A 18 31.98 -42.29 12.59
N TYR A 19 31.53 -42.33 11.33
CA TYR A 19 30.13 -42.06 11.00
C TYR A 19 29.18 -43.12 11.58
N ARG A 20 29.52 -44.41 11.51
CA ARG A 20 28.72 -45.49 12.12
C ARG A 20 28.65 -45.35 13.64
N GLN A 21 29.78 -45.06 14.29
CA GLN A 21 29.82 -44.81 15.73
C GLN A 21 28.91 -43.63 16.12
N ALA A 22 28.94 -42.53 15.37
CA ALA A 22 28.06 -41.40 15.63
C ALA A 22 26.58 -41.74 15.46
N LEU A 23 26.23 -42.57 14.48
CA LEU A 23 24.85 -43.05 14.28
C LEU A 23 24.38 -43.95 15.43
N GLU A 24 25.23 -44.86 15.91
CA GLU A 24 24.94 -45.71 17.08
C GLU A 24 24.69 -44.85 18.32
N GLN A 25 25.58 -43.91 18.62
CA GLN A 25 25.44 -42.97 19.73
C GLN A 25 24.15 -42.14 19.63
N TYR A 26 23.78 -41.69 18.42
CA TYR A 26 22.50 -41.02 18.20
C TYR A 26 21.30 -41.96 18.48
N GLY A 27 21.35 -43.22 18.01
CA GLY A 27 20.31 -44.21 18.25
C GLY A 27 20.11 -44.57 19.72
N GLU A 28 21.18 -44.49 20.52
CA GLU A 28 21.17 -44.69 21.98
C GLU A 28 20.72 -43.44 22.77
N GLY A 29 20.50 -42.30 22.11
CA GLY A 29 20.18 -41.03 22.76
C GLY A 29 21.39 -40.30 23.37
N ALA A 30 22.61 -40.78 23.12
CA ALA A 30 23.86 -40.17 23.57
C ALA A 30 24.28 -38.99 22.68
N TYR A 31 23.45 -37.93 22.65
CA TYR A 31 23.57 -36.81 21.70
C TYR A 31 24.88 -36.03 21.78
N GLU A 32 25.40 -35.74 22.98
CA GLU A 32 26.69 -35.03 23.13
C GLU A 32 27.88 -35.87 22.63
N ALA A 33 27.84 -37.18 22.89
CA ALA A 33 28.84 -38.12 22.38
C ALA A 33 28.79 -38.19 20.85
N ALA A 34 27.58 -38.26 20.28
CA ALA A 34 27.38 -38.23 18.84
C ALA A 34 27.96 -36.94 18.20
N LEU A 35 27.68 -35.76 18.77
CA LEU A 35 28.23 -34.48 18.28
C LEU A 35 29.76 -34.43 18.36
N THR A 36 30.35 -34.99 19.42
CA THR A 36 31.81 -35.08 19.57
C THR A 36 32.42 -35.96 18.48
N THR A 37 31.81 -37.11 18.20
CA THR A 37 32.25 -38.04 17.15
C THR A 37 32.08 -37.42 15.75
N VAL A 38 30.94 -36.75 15.49
CA VAL A 38 30.70 -36.03 14.23
C VAL A 38 31.68 -34.87 14.05
N SER A 39 32.03 -34.15 15.11
CA SER A 39 33.01 -33.05 15.04
C SER A 39 34.40 -33.56 14.60
N ARG A 40 34.83 -34.73 15.09
CA ARG A 40 36.06 -35.38 14.63
C ARG A 40 35.98 -35.77 13.16
N LEU A 41 34.83 -36.29 12.72
CA LEU A 41 34.58 -36.63 11.32
C LEU A 41 34.66 -35.39 10.41
N LEU A 42 34.02 -34.28 10.79
CA LEU A 42 34.02 -33.03 10.04
C LEU A 42 35.38 -32.30 10.05
N GLN A 43 36.21 -32.51 11.07
CA GLN A 43 37.60 -32.04 11.07
C GLN A 43 38.44 -32.72 9.99
N ALA A 44 38.18 -34.00 9.74
CA ALA A 44 38.89 -34.79 8.75
C ALA A 44 38.30 -34.66 7.33
N GLU A 45 36.97 -34.52 7.21
CA GLU A 45 36.27 -34.34 5.94
C GLU A 45 35.19 -33.25 6.07
N ARG A 46 35.59 -32.00 5.84
CA ARG A 46 34.72 -30.82 6.01
C ARG A 46 33.47 -30.83 5.12
N SER A 47 33.53 -31.50 3.97
CA SER A 47 32.45 -31.57 2.97
C SER A 47 31.54 -32.80 3.12
N ASN A 48 31.68 -33.59 4.19
CA ASN A 48 30.88 -34.79 4.39
C ASN A 48 29.41 -34.42 4.70
N ALA A 49 28.54 -34.58 3.70
CA ALA A 49 27.13 -34.19 3.79
C ALA A 49 26.36 -34.97 4.86
N ASP A 50 26.60 -36.28 4.97
CA ASP A 50 25.90 -37.14 5.92
C ASP A 50 26.29 -36.82 7.38
N ALA A 51 27.56 -36.49 7.61
CA ALA A 51 28.05 -36.03 8.91
C ALA A 51 27.35 -34.74 9.35
N HIS A 52 27.26 -33.74 8.47
CA HIS A 52 26.54 -32.49 8.76
C HIS A 52 25.05 -32.72 9.00
N ILE A 53 24.39 -33.59 8.20
CA ILE A 53 22.97 -33.94 8.41
C ILE A 53 22.76 -34.61 9.77
N LEU A 54 23.66 -35.50 10.18
CA LEU A 54 23.60 -36.14 11.49
C LEU A 54 23.78 -35.12 12.61
N ALA A 55 24.78 -34.24 12.54
CA ALA A 55 24.94 -33.15 13.52
C ALA A 55 23.69 -32.26 13.59
N ALA A 56 23.14 -31.86 12.45
CA ALA A 56 21.92 -31.06 12.38
C ALA A 56 20.73 -31.77 13.04
N THR A 57 20.57 -33.07 12.77
CA THR A 57 19.51 -33.89 13.38
C THR A 57 19.70 -34.06 14.89
N VAL A 58 20.94 -34.16 15.37
CA VAL A 58 21.22 -34.18 16.81
C VAL A 58 20.86 -32.85 17.46
N HIS A 59 21.24 -31.72 16.85
CA HIS A 59 20.84 -30.39 17.32
C HIS A 59 19.32 -30.19 17.33
N GLU A 60 18.62 -30.72 16.33
CA GLU A 60 17.15 -30.73 16.29
C GLU A 60 16.56 -31.50 17.48
N ARG A 61 17.12 -32.68 17.83
CA ARG A 61 16.69 -33.44 19.02
C ARG A 61 16.97 -32.73 20.34
N LEU A 62 18.06 -31.96 20.40
CA LEU A 62 18.41 -31.16 21.57
C LEU A 62 17.61 -29.86 21.69
N GLY A 63 16.79 -29.52 20.69
CA GLY A 63 16.03 -28.26 20.65
C GLY A 63 16.84 -27.05 20.18
N ASN A 64 18.09 -27.26 19.74
CA ASN A 64 18.97 -26.20 19.23
C ASN A 64 18.63 -25.88 17.76
N ARG A 65 17.45 -25.28 17.54
CA ARG A 65 16.86 -25.04 16.20
C ARG A 65 17.76 -24.22 15.28
N LEU A 66 18.36 -23.14 15.78
CA LEU A 66 19.17 -22.24 14.95
C LEU A 66 20.46 -22.92 14.46
N GLU A 67 21.16 -23.65 15.34
CA GLU A 67 22.30 -24.49 14.99
C GLU A 67 21.91 -25.59 13.99
N ALA A 68 20.79 -26.28 14.21
CA ALA A 68 20.28 -27.28 13.28
C ALA A 68 20.04 -26.69 11.90
N ALA A 69 19.37 -25.53 11.82
CA ALA A 69 19.09 -24.83 10.57
C ALA A 69 20.38 -24.49 9.79
N GLY A 70 21.37 -23.90 10.47
CA GLY A 70 22.64 -23.54 9.85
C GLY A 70 23.43 -24.74 9.32
N LEU A 71 23.34 -25.90 9.99
CA LEU A 71 23.96 -27.13 9.52
C LEU A 71 23.21 -27.72 8.32
N PHE A 72 21.88 -27.76 8.34
CA PHE A 72 21.09 -28.21 7.19
C PHE A 72 21.35 -27.35 5.95
N GLU A 73 21.38 -26.03 6.12
CA GLU A 73 21.60 -25.09 5.02
C GLU A 73 22.95 -25.31 4.33
N ARG A 74 24.04 -25.49 5.11
CA ARG A 74 25.38 -25.74 4.56
C ARG A 74 25.44 -26.98 3.67
N VAL A 75 24.55 -27.95 3.90
CA VAL A 75 24.56 -29.23 3.19
C VAL A 75 23.77 -29.17 1.88
N ILE A 76 22.93 -28.15 1.65
CA ILE A 76 22.12 -28.02 0.42
C ILE A 76 22.99 -28.17 -0.84
N ALA A 77 24.17 -27.55 -0.86
CA ALA A 77 25.09 -27.64 -1.99
C ALA A 77 25.89 -28.97 -2.04
N LEU A 78 26.02 -29.67 -0.91
CA LEU A 78 26.90 -30.84 -0.74
C LEU A 78 26.17 -32.16 -1.00
N THR A 79 24.90 -32.30 -0.60
CA THR A 79 24.17 -33.58 -0.73
C THR A 79 23.63 -33.77 -2.15
N PRO A 80 23.89 -34.89 -2.85
CA PRO A 80 23.35 -35.10 -4.20
C PRO A 80 21.85 -35.43 -4.21
N THR A 81 21.32 -36.07 -3.16
CA THR A 81 19.97 -36.67 -3.15
C THR A 81 19.02 -36.10 -2.11
N ARG A 82 19.51 -35.40 -1.07
CA ARG A 82 18.68 -34.90 0.04
C ARG A 82 18.48 -33.38 0.03
N LYS A 83 18.77 -32.69 -1.08
CA LYS A 83 18.77 -31.22 -1.17
C LYS A 83 17.46 -30.61 -0.69
N ARG A 84 16.34 -31.16 -1.19
CA ARG A 84 14.99 -30.72 -0.86
C ARG A 84 14.71 -30.86 0.64
N ASP A 85 14.93 -32.05 1.19
CA ASP A 85 14.71 -32.35 2.61
C ASP A 85 15.49 -31.39 3.54
N VAL A 86 16.80 -31.27 3.33
CA VAL A 86 17.64 -30.42 4.18
C VAL A 86 17.27 -28.94 4.05
N ALA A 87 16.92 -28.46 2.85
CA ALA A 87 16.50 -27.08 2.66
C ALA A 87 15.19 -26.74 3.38
N PHE A 88 14.19 -27.62 3.31
CA PHE A 88 12.92 -27.41 4.01
C PHE A 88 13.06 -27.53 5.53
N ARG A 89 13.92 -28.43 6.03
CA ARG A 89 14.25 -28.48 7.46
C ARG A 89 14.98 -27.23 7.92
N ALA A 90 15.94 -26.71 7.14
CA ALA A 90 16.58 -25.43 7.42
C ALA A 90 15.56 -24.28 7.47
N CYS A 91 14.69 -24.20 6.46
CA CYS A 91 13.63 -23.20 6.38
C CYS A 91 12.70 -23.26 7.61
N SER A 92 12.18 -24.44 7.96
CA SER A 92 11.27 -24.61 9.11
C SER A 92 11.91 -24.14 10.41
N HIS A 93 13.15 -24.56 10.68
CA HIS A 93 13.86 -24.18 11.91
C HIS A 93 14.18 -22.69 11.97
N TYR A 94 14.52 -22.07 10.83
CA TYR A 94 14.70 -20.62 10.77
C TYR A 94 13.40 -19.87 11.06
N LEU A 95 12.27 -20.28 10.49
CA LEU A 95 10.96 -19.67 10.76
C LEU A 95 10.53 -19.86 12.22
N GLU A 96 10.68 -21.06 12.77
CA GLU A 96 10.40 -21.33 14.19
C GLU A 96 11.28 -20.52 15.15
N SER A 97 12.43 -20.05 14.67
CA SER A 97 13.35 -19.20 15.41
C SER A 97 13.18 -17.70 15.08
N GLY A 98 12.21 -17.31 14.24
CA GLY A 98 11.96 -15.92 13.84
C GLY A 98 12.99 -15.32 12.89
N HIS A 99 13.68 -16.14 12.09
CA HIS A 99 14.73 -15.72 11.15
C HIS A 99 14.30 -15.89 9.68
N ASP A 100 13.26 -15.16 9.26
CA ASP A 100 12.61 -15.30 7.95
C ASP A 100 13.57 -15.07 6.76
N ASP A 101 14.51 -14.13 6.88
CA ASP A 101 15.53 -13.90 5.84
C ASP A 101 16.47 -15.10 5.65
N LEU A 102 16.80 -15.81 6.73
CA LEU A 102 17.62 -17.02 6.65
C LEU A 102 16.82 -18.18 6.08
N ALA A 103 15.52 -18.27 6.40
CA ALA A 103 14.60 -19.24 5.80
C ALA A 103 14.51 -19.03 4.28
N LEU A 104 14.31 -17.78 3.84
CA LEU A 104 14.28 -17.41 2.43
C LEU A 104 15.61 -17.74 1.75
N ARG A 105 16.75 -17.44 2.37
CA ARG A 105 18.08 -17.77 1.85
C ARG A 105 18.26 -19.27 1.61
N ALA A 106 17.80 -20.12 2.53
CA ALA A 106 17.85 -21.57 2.39
C ALA A 106 17.01 -22.07 1.19
N LEU A 107 15.80 -21.54 1.00
CA LEU A 107 14.95 -21.90 -0.14
C LEU A 107 15.49 -21.37 -1.48
N LEU A 108 16.05 -20.16 -1.50
CA LEU A 108 16.74 -19.63 -2.68
C LEU A 108 17.95 -20.48 -3.06
N ALA A 109 18.66 -21.04 -2.07
CA ALA A 109 19.75 -22.00 -2.33
C ALA A 109 19.23 -23.30 -2.95
N LEU A 110 18.11 -23.86 -2.47
CA LEU A 110 17.45 -25.02 -3.09
C LEU A 110 17.03 -24.71 -4.53
N HIS A 111 16.40 -23.56 -4.76
CA HIS A 111 15.88 -23.17 -6.07
C HIS A 111 16.96 -23.12 -7.16
N ARG A 112 18.21 -22.79 -6.82
CA ARG A 112 19.34 -22.84 -7.77
C ARG A 112 19.59 -24.24 -8.34
N TYR A 113 19.28 -25.29 -7.59
CA TYR A 113 19.43 -26.68 -8.01
C TYR A 113 18.13 -27.31 -8.51
N MET A 114 17.00 -26.84 -8.00
CA MET A 114 15.66 -27.39 -8.28
C MET A 114 14.68 -26.24 -8.60
N PRO A 115 14.83 -25.55 -9.74
CA PRO A 115 14.00 -24.38 -10.08
C PRO A 115 12.53 -24.72 -10.33
N ASP A 116 12.24 -25.98 -10.64
CA ASP A 116 10.90 -26.51 -10.91
C ASP A 116 10.23 -27.12 -9.66
N ASP A 117 10.87 -27.04 -8.48
CA ASP A 117 10.26 -27.51 -7.24
C ASP A 117 9.11 -26.58 -6.84
N VAL A 118 7.89 -27.13 -6.86
CA VAL A 118 6.65 -26.38 -6.66
C VAL A 118 6.60 -25.78 -5.26
N ASP A 119 6.91 -26.56 -4.25
CA ASP A 119 6.86 -26.13 -2.85
C ASP A 119 7.91 -25.07 -2.56
N ALA A 120 9.11 -25.16 -3.14
CA ALA A 120 10.14 -24.15 -2.98
C ALA A 120 9.68 -22.81 -3.56
N ASN A 121 9.13 -22.80 -4.78
CA ASN A 121 8.59 -21.59 -5.39
C ASN A 121 7.41 -21.02 -4.57
N HIS A 122 6.54 -21.90 -4.04
CA HIS A 122 5.44 -21.51 -3.16
C HIS A 122 5.94 -20.83 -1.89
N SER A 123 6.85 -21.47 -1.16
CA SER A 123 7.37 -20.91 0.09
C SER A 123 8.17 -19.62 -0.14
N ILE A 124 8.95 -19.52 -1.22
CA ILE A 124 9.63 -18.27 -1.60
C ILE A 124 8.61 -17.15 -1.87
N CYS A 125 7.52 -17.43 -2.59
CA CYS A 125 6.45 -16.46 -2.81
C CYS A 125 5.82 -15.99 -1.50
N SER A 126 5.53 -16.92 -0.57
CA SER A 126 4.95 -16.57 0.74
C SER A 126 5.87 -15.68 1.55
N LEU A 127 7.16 -16.01 1.66
CA LEU A 127 8.12 -15.22 2.44
C LEU A 127 8.31 -13.82 1.87
N TYR A 128 8.46 -13.68 0.56
CA TYR A 128 8.53 -12.36 -0.05
C TYR A 128 7.22 -11.57 0.09
N ARG A 129 6.06 -12.22 -0.04
CA ARG A 129 4.74 -11.59 0.12
C ARG A 129 4.55 -11.06 1.55
N GLU A 130 4.92 -11.86 2.55
CA GLU A 130 4.87 -11.47 3.97
C GLU A 130 5.82 -10.32 4.29
N ALA A 131 7.00 -10.30 3.63
CA ALA A 131 7.92 -9.16 3.66
C ALA A 131 7.47 -7.95 2.82
N GLY A 132 6.37 -8.04 2.06
CA GLY A 132 5.89 -7.00 1.15
C GLY A 132 6.75 -6.79 -0.12
N ARG A 133 7.68 -7.71 -0.40
CA ARG A 133 8.69 -7.66 -1.47
C ARG A 133 8.18 -8.32 -2.76
N TYR A 134 7.04 -7.84 -3.25
CA TYR A 134 6.37 -8.40 -4.43
C TYR A 134 7.23 -8.42 -5.72
N PRO A 135 8.03 -7.36 -6.04
CA PRO A 135 8.87 -7.39 -7.23
C PRO A 135 9.91 -8.53 -7.21
N GLU A 136 10.48 -8.85 -6.06
CA GLU A 136 11.43 -9.96 -5.90
C GLU A 136 10.77 -11.33 -5.97
N ALA A 137 9.49 -11.43 -5.57
CA ALA A 137 8.69 -12.65 -5.67
C ALA A 137 8.24 -12.98 -7.11
N LEU A 138 8.20 -11.98 -7.99
CA LEU A 138 7.65 -12.07 -9.33
C LEU A 138 8.15 -13.28 -10.15
N PRO A 139 9.46 -13.57 -10.29
CA PRO A 139 9.93 -14.71 -11.08
C PRO A 139 9.40 -16.05 -10.54
N TYR A 140 9.27 -16.20 -9.22
CA TYR A 140 8.77 -17.41 -8.57
C TYR A 140 7.25 -17.55 -8.75
N ALA A 141 6.51 -16.45 -8.68
CA ALA A 141 5.06 -16.46 -8.95
C ALA A 141 4.76 -16.80 -10.42
N LEU A 142 5.50 -16.21 -11.37
CA LEU A 142 5.41 -16.58 -12.78
C LEU A 142 5.76 -18.06 -13.00
N LYS A 143 6.72 -18.59 -12.24
CA LYS A 143 7.02 -20.01 -12.27
C LYS A 143 5.83 -20.84 -11.76
N LEU A 144 5.25 -20.49 -10.61
CA LEU A 144 4.04 -21.15 -10.06
C LEU A 144 2.85 -21.12 -11.01
N VAL A 145 2.66 -20.06 -11.80
CA VAL A 145 1.62 -20.06 -12.86
C VAL A 145 1.79 -21.24 -13.81
N THR A 146 3.05 -21.60 -14.14
CA THR A 146 3.35 -22.68 -15.08
C THR A 146 3.38 -24.06 -14.44
N ILE A 147 3.85 -24.21 -13.20
CA ILE A 147 4.06 -25.52 -12.54
C ILE A 147 3.02 -25.87 -11.49
N GLY A 148 2.35 -24.88 -10.90
CA GLY A 148 1.36 -25.07 -9.84
C GLY A 148 0.07 -25.68 -10.36
N ARG A 149 -0.52 -26.61 -9.60
CA ARG A 149 -1.68 -27.41 -10.03
C ARG A 149 -2.80 -27.49 -8.99
N ASP A 150 -2.66 -26.77 -7.88
CA ASP A 150 -3.63 -26.76 -6.80
C ASP A 150 -4.06 -25.34 -6.43
N PHE A 151 -5.10 -25.28 -5.61
CA PHE A 151 -5.69 -24.06 -5.10
C PHE A 151 -4.66 -23.14 -4.43
N ASP A 152 -3.83 -23.68 -3.52
CA ASP A 152 -2.95 -22.90 -2.68
C ASP A 152 -1.83 -22.24 -3.52
N ASN A 153 -1.34 -22.95 -4.54
CA ASN A 153 -0.35 -22.44 -5.49
C ASN A 153 -0.94 -21.31 -6.35
N TRP A 154 -2.13 -21.50 -6.89
CA TRP A 154 -2.79 -20.51 -7.73
C TRP A 154 -3.12 -19.23 -6.97
N LEU A 155 -3.64 -19.38 -5.75
CA LEU A 155 -3.97 -18.25 -4.90
C LEU A 155 -2.71 -17.46 -4.52
N ASN A 156 -1.66 -18.14 -4.05
CA ASN A 156 -0.41 -17.48 -3.65
C ASN A 156 0.27 -16.76 -4.83
N ALA A 157 0.36 -17.42 -5.99
CA ALA A 157 0.88 -16.80 -7.21
C ALA A 157 0.05 -15.58 -7.63
N GLY A 158 -1.27 -15.68 -7.58
CA GLY A 158 -2.19 -14.59 -7.89
C GLY A 158 -2.03 -13.38 -6.99
N MET A 159 -1.93 -13.59 -5.67
CA MET A 159 -1.67 -12.52 -4.69
C MET A 159 -0.34 -11.82 -4.94
N VAL A 160 0.72 -12.57 -5.25
CA VAL A 160 2.03 -12.00 -5.57
C VAL A 160 1.97 -11.17 -6.85
N LEU A 161 1.36 -11.71 -7.91
CA LEU A 161 1.22 -11.03 -9.19
C LEU A 161 0.42 -9.74 -9.06
N LEU A 162 -0.68 -9.75 -8.30
CA LEU A 162 -1.44 -8.52 -8.00
C LEU A 162 -0.59 -7.48 -7.25
N GLY A 163 0.15 -7.89 -6.21
CA GLY A 163 1.03 -6.99 -5.48
C GLY A 163 2.18 -6.44 -6.33
N ALA A 164 2.60 -7.17 -7.36
CA ALA A 164 3.59 -6.74 -8.35
C ALA A 164 2.97 -5.95 -9.54
N GLY A 165 1.66 -5.68 -9.53
CA GLY A 165 0.96 -4.96 -10.59
C GLY A 165 0.72 -5.76 -11.89
N GLN A 166 0.91 -7.08 -11.85
CA GLN A 166 0.72 -8.01 -12.96
C GLN A 166 -0.71 -8.57 -12.99
N ALA A 167 -1.71 -7.68 -13.07
CA ALA A 167 -3.11 -8.05 -12.94
C ALA A 167 -3.59 -9.04 -14.04
N GLU A 168 -3.09 -8.91 -15.26
CA GLU A 168 -3.44 -9.79 -16.38
C GLU A 168 -3.03 -11.24 -16.13
N GLN A 169 -1.80 -11.46 -15.67
CA GLN A 169 -1.31 -12.80 -15.33
C GLN A 169 -1.97 -13.32 -14.05
N ALA A 170 -2.23 -12.45 -13.07
CA ALA A 170 -2.92 -12.82 -11.83
C ALA A 170 -4.32 -13.36 -12.10
N PHE A 171 -5.04 -12.77 -13.07
CA PHE A 171 -6.40 -13.17 -13.41
C PHE A 171 -6.53 -14.66 -13.72
N VAL A 172 -5.58 -15.20 -14.49
CA VAL A 172 -5.59 -16.60 -14.94
C VAL A 172 -5.59 -17.56 -13.74
N VAL A 173 -4.67 -17.36 -12.79
CA VAL A 173 -4.53 -18.23 -11.62
C VAL A 173 -5.57 -17.94 -10.55
N LEU A 174 -5.96 -16.68 -10.32
CA LEU A 174 -7.02 -16.36 -9.36
C LEU A 174 -8.38 -16.92 -9.80
N LYS A 175 -8.67 -16.91 -11.10
CA LYS A 175 -9.86 -17.56 -11.63
C LYS A 175 -9.82 -19.08 -11.43
N ALA A 176 -8.67 -19.71 -11.59
CA ALA A 176 -8.49 -21.14 -11.31
C ALA A 176 -8.68 -21.45 -9.81
N ALA A 177 -8.10 -20.64 -8.92
CA ALA A 177 -8.27 -20.77 -7.47
C ALA A 177 -9.74 -20.63 -7.05
N TYR A 178 -10.42 -19.57 -7.51
CA TYR A 178 -11.84 -19.36 -7.24
C TYR A 178 -12.70 -20.52 -7.77
N ASN A 179 -12.47 -21.00 -9.00
CA ASN A 179 -13.23 -22.13 -9.54
C ASN A 179 -13.03 -23.42 -8.74
N ALA A 180 -11.83 -23.64 -8.19
CA ALA A 180 -11.54 -24.82 -7.38
C ALA A 180 -12.19 -24.77 -5.99
N ARG A 181 -12.31 -23.58 -5.39
CA ARG A 181 -12.98 -23.37 -4.11
C ARG A 181 -13.78 -22.05 -4.10
N PRO A 182 -14.99 -22.00 -4.70
CA PRO A 182 -15.74 -20.75 -4.86
C PRO A 182 -16.22 -20.09 -3.57
N THR A 183 -16.33 -20.88 -2.49
CA THR A 183 -16.71 -20.41 -1.16
C THR A 183 -15.52 -19.96 -0.32
N GLU A 184 -14.28 -20.12 -0.81
CA GLU A 184 -13.11 -19.64 -0.08
C GLU A 184 -13.01 -18.12 -0.26
N ARG A 185 -13.10 -17.42 0.87
CA ARG A 185 -13.31 -15.96 0.89
C ARG A 185 -12.12 -15.20 0.34
N LEU A 186 -10.90 -15.63 0.63
CA LEU A 186 -9.70 -14.94 0.17
C LEU A 186 -9.59 -15.03 -1.37
N ALA A 187 -9.86 -16.18 -1.98
CA ALA A 187 -9.88 -16.35 -3.42
C ALA A 187 -10.95 -15.47 -4.10
N LEU A 188 -12.15 -15.40 -3.52
CA LEU A 188 -13.23 -14.51 -3.99
C LEU A 188 -12.78 -13.04 -3.96
N THR A 189 -12.26 -12.57 -2.83
CA THR A 189 -11.81 -11.19 -2.66
C THR A 189 -10.63 -10.83 -3.58
N GLU A 190 -9.64 -11.73 -3.75
CA GLU A 190 -8.50 -11.48 -4.63
C GLU A 190 -8.91 -11.45 -6.11
N LEU A 191 -9.80 -12.36 -6.55
CA LEU A 191 -10.33 -12.31 -7.91
C LEU A 191 -11.20 -11.08 -8.14
N PHE A 192 -12.00 -10.67 -7.16
CA PHE A 192 -12.78 -9.43 -7.23
C PHE A 192 -11.86 -8.22 -7.40
N TRP A 193 -10.83 -8.10 -6.56
CA TRP A 193 -9.83 -7.03 -6.69
C TRP A 193 -9.13 -7.04 -8.06
N CYS A 194 -8.80 -8.23 -8.57
CA CYS A 194 -8.25 -8.39 -9.91
C CYS A 194 -9.20 -7.88 -11.00
N ALA A 195 -10.47 -8.29 -10.96
CA ALA A 195 -11.50 -7.87 -11.91
C ALA A 195 -11.69 -6.34 -11.91
N MET A 196 -11.64 -5.71 -10.73
CA MET A 196 -11.68 -4.24 -10.61
C MET A 196 -10.49 -3.56 -11.30
N ASN A 197 -9.27 -4.07 -11.12
CA ASN A 197 -8.08 -3.51 -11.78
C ASN A 197 -8.11 -3.66 -13.30
N LEU A 198 -8.76 -4.71 -13.80
CA LEU A 198 -8.95 -4.97 -15.22
C LEU A 198 -10.19 -4.30 -15.82
N CYS A 199 -10.99 -3.58 -15.02
CA CYS A 199 -12.30 -3.06 -15.42
C CYS A 199 -13.20 -4.13 -16.08
N ASP A 200 -13.10 -5.38 -15.64
CA ASP A 200 -14.05 -6.44 -16.01
C ASP A 200 -15.33 -6.23 -15.19
N PHE A 201 -16.19 -5.33 -15.66
CA PHE A 201 -17.36 -4.87 -14.92
C PHE A 201 -18.36 -5.99 -14.63
N GLU A 202 -18.57 -6.91 -15.57
CA GLU A 202 -19.53 -8.00 -15.40
C GLU A 202 -19.08 -8.94 -14.28
N LEU A 203 -17.81 -9.36 -14.33
CA LEU A 203 -17.24 -10.21 -13.30
C LEU A 203 -17.17 -9.47 -11.95
N ALA A 204 -16.69 -8.23 -11.94
CA ALA A 204 -16.56 -7.45 -10.71
C ALA A 204 -17.91 -7.23 -10.02
N THR A 205 -18.98 -6.92 -10.76
CA THR A 205 -20.33 -6.75 -10.20
C THR A 205 -20.87 -8.08 -9.65
N ARG A 206 -20.66 -9.19 -10.35
CA ARG A 206 -21.06 -10.52 -9.86
C ARG A 206 -20.35 -10.88 -8.55
N LEU A 207 -19.02 -10.77 -8.53
CA LEU A 207 -18.21 -11.14 -7.35
C LEU A 207 -18.48 -10.21 -6.17
N GLN A 208 -18.75 -8.92 -6.42
CA GLN A 208 -19.21 -8.01 -5.36
C GLN A 208 -20.52 -8.50 -4.72
N GLY A 209 -21.52 -8.88 -5.54
CA GLY A 209 -22.78 -9.40 -5.02
C GLY A 209 -22.62 -10.70 -4.24
N GLU A 210 -21.72 -11.59 -4.67
CA GLU A 210 -21.37 -12.81 -3.92
C GLU A 210 -20.71 -12.47 -2.56
N LEU A 211 -19.79 -11.51 -2.55
CA LEU A 211 -19.09 -11.04 -1.35
C LEU A 211 -20.08 -10.46 -0.34
N GLU A 212 -20.94 -9.54 -0.79
CA GLU A 212 -22.00 -8.91 0.01
C GLU A 212 -23.01 -9.93 0.56
N ALA A 213 -23.48 -10.86 -0.28
CA ALA A 213 -24.41 -11.90 0.14
C ALA A 213 -23.79 -12.81 1.20
N ALA A 214 -22.53 -13.20 1.02
CA ALA A 214 -21.86 -14.05 1.98
C ALA A 214 -21.49 -13.29 3.27
N TYR A 215 -21.29 -11.97 3.24
CA TYR A 215 -21.16 -11.16 4.47
C TYR A 215 -22.48 -11.00 5.21
N ALA A 216 -23.59 -10.80 4.48
CA ALA A 216 -24.91 -10.79 5.08
C ALA A 216 -25.24 -12.13 5.78
N ALA A 217 -24.76 -13.26 5.24
CA ALA A 217 -24.94 -14.59 5.83
C ALA A 217 -24.10 -14.83 7.10
N ASP A 218 -22.88 -14.29 7.16
CA ASP A 218 -21.97 -14.43 8.32
C ASP A 218 -22.48 -13.68 9.57
N GLY A 219 -23.30 -12.65 9.38
CA GLY A 219 -23.92 -11.87 10.47
C GLY A 219 -22.87 -11.15 11.32
N ALA A 220 -22.78 -11.49 12.62
CA ALA A 220 -21.88 -10.83 13.56
C ALA A 220 -20.41 -11.32 13.48
N VAL A 221 -20.14 -12.43 12.78
CA VAL A 221 -18.80 -13.05 12.68
C VAL A 221 -18.33 -13.00 11.23
N LEU A 222 -18.26 -11.78 10.68
CA LEU A 222 -17.84 -11.55 9.31
C LEU A 222 -16.42 -12.06 9.08
N ASP A 223 -16.25 -12.98 8.12
CA ASP A 223 -14.93 -13.43 7.69
C ASP A 223 -14.32 -12.44 6.68
N ILE A 224 -13.98 -11.22 7.12
CA ILE A 224 -13.39 -10.22 6.23
C ILE A 224 -11.95 -10.62 5.87
N ARG A 225 -11.66 -10.73 4.56
CA ARG A 225 -10.33 -11.09 4.05
C ARG A 225 -9.61 -9.95 3.34
N GLU A 226 -10.33 -8.99 2.77
CA GLU A 226 -9.72 -7.76 2.24
C GLU A 226 -9.14 -6.88 3.35
N ASN A 227 -8.12 -6.09 2.98
CA ASN A 227 -7.69 -4.98 3.80
C ASN A 227 -8.59 -3.75 3.59
N VAL A 228 -8.61 -2.86 4.57
CA VAL A 228 -9.48 -1.66 4.56
C VAL A 228 -9.16 -0.70 3.41
N PHE A 229 -7.90 -0.63 2.95
CA PHE A 229 -7.55 0.20 1.81
C PHE A 229 -8.27 -0.24 0.52
N ARG A 230 -8.43 -1.56 0.32
CA ARG A 230 -9.23 -2.12 -0.77
C ARG A 230 -10.72 -1.89 -0.56
N ALA A 231 -11.23 -2.08 0.67
CA ALA A 231 -12.63 -1.87 1.03
C ALA A 231 -13.13 -0.47 0.62
N LEU A 232 -12.34 0.57 0.92
CA LEU A 232 -12.64 1.97 0.58
C LEU A 232 -12.84 2.23 -0.92
N GLN A 233 -12.30 1.38 -1.80
CA GLN A 233 -12.42 1.57 -3.25
C GLN A 233 -13.80 1.18 -3.80
N TRP A 234 -14.54 0.33 -3.09
CA TRP A 234 -15.78 -0.25 -3.60
C TRP A 234 -16.96 -0.15 -2.64
N SER A 235 -16.73 0.08 -1.34
CA SER A 235 -17.79 0.23 -0.35
C SER A 235 -17.97 1.69 0.08
N GLY A 236 -19.23 2.06 0.25
CA GLY A 236 -19.67 3.33 0.81
C GLY A 236 -19.85 3.31 2.33
N ASP A 237 -19.77 2.13 2.96
CA ASP A 237 -20.23 1.87 4.32
C ASP A 237 -19.11 2.02 5.35
N GLU A 238 -19.21 3.06 6.17
CA GLU A 238 -18.24 3.35 7.23
C GLU A 238 -18.19 2.26 8.31
N ALA A 239 -19.30 1.58 8.61
CA ALA A 239 -19.32 0.47 9.57
C ALA A 239 -18.50 -0.71 9.04
N TYR A 240 -18.68 -1.05 7.77
CA TYR A 240 -17.87 -2.07 7.10
C TYR A 240 -16.39 -1.68 7.01
N HIS A 241 -16.07 -0.39 6.82
CA HIS A 241 -14.69 0.09 6.87
C HIS A 241 -14.05 -0.11 8.25
N VAL A 242 -14.79 0.12 9.34
CA VAL A 242 -14.31 -0.15 10.72
C VAL A 242 -13.96 -1.63 10.89
N LEU A 243 -14.84 -2.53 10.45
CA LEU A 243 -14.61 -3.97 10.54
C LEU A 243 -13.39 -4.40 9.72
N SER A 244 -13.25 -3.86 8.51
CA SER A 244 -12.08 -4.08 7.66
C SER A 244 -10.79 -3.52 8.28
N ALA A 245 -10.87 -2.36 8.95
CA ALA A 245 -9.73 -1.76 9.66
C ALA A 245 -9.32 -2.60 10.87
N ILE A 246 -10.29 -3.06 11.65
CA ILE A 246 -10.09 -3.98 12.78
C ILE A 246 -9.40 -5.27 12.33
N ARG A 247 -9.78 -5.82 11.17
CA ARG A 247 -9.12 -6.98 10.55
C ARG A 247 -7.72 -6.66 10.07
N THR A 248 -7.54 -5.52 9.39
CA THR A 248 -6.23 -5.09 8.85
C THR A 248 -5.22 -4.84 9.98
N GLY A 249 -5.69 -4.32 11.11
CA GLY A 249 -4.92 -4.09 12.32
C GLY A 249 -4.69 -5.34 13.18
N GLU A 250 -5.21 -6.52 12.82
CA GLU A 250 -5.06 -7.74 13.64
C GLU A 250 -3.63 -8.10 13.97
N LYS A 251 -2.73 -7.94 13.00
CA LYS A 251 -1.29 -8.19 13.16
C LYS A 251 -0.63 -7.30 14.22
N HIS A 252 -1.30 -6.22 14.63
CA HIS A 252 -0.84 -5.28 15.65
C HIS A 252 -1.56 -5.44 17.00
N ARG A 253 -2.63 -6.26 17.07
CA ARG A 253 -3.39 -6.44 18.32
C ARG A 253 -2.50 -6.93 19.46
N GLY A 254 -2.74 -6.41 20.66
CA GLY A 254 -2.01 -6.77 21.88
C GLY A 254 -0.62 -6.15 22.03
N THR A 255 -0.13 -5.42 21.02
CA THR A 255 1.21 -4.78 21.05
C THR A 255 1.18 -3.30 21.45
N VAL A 256 -0.02 -2.73 21.64
CA VAL A 256 -0.19 -1.31 21.95
C VAL A 256 0.21 -1.03 23.40
N ALA A 257 1.33 -0.33 23.58
CA ALA A 257 1.82 0.12 24.88
C ALA A 257 0.88 1.17 25.51
N LEU A 258 0.95 1.32 26.83
CA LEU A 258 0.17 2.33 27.54
C LEU A 258 0.56 3.75 27.14
N ARG A 259 -0.45 4.62 27.02
CA ARG A 259 -0.27 6.05 26.75
C ARG A 259 0.49 6.71 27.89
N ARG A 260 1.57 7.42 27.53
CA ARG A 260 2.31 8.27 28.47
C ARG A 260 1.57 9.60 28.61
N PRO A 261 1.42 10.15 29.81
CA PRO A 261 0.83 11.48 29.99
C PRO A 261 1.63 12.53 29.21
N TYR A 262 0.92 13.38 28.46
CA TYR A 262 1.55 14.53 27.82
C TYR A 262 1.88 15.59 28.88
N LYS A 263 3.11 16.12 28.83
CA LYS A 263 3.56 17.22 29.69
C LYS A 263 3.98 18.39 28.80
N ALA A 264 3.23 19.48 28.86
CA ALA A 264 3.53 20.67 28.07
C ALA A 264 4.92 21.22 28.40
N ARG A 265 5.66 21.61 27.36
CA ARG A 265 6.97 22.25 27.48
C ARG A 265 6.78 23.76 27.57
N SER A 266 7.06 24.34 28.73
CA SER A 266 6.97 25.79 28.91
C SER A 266 8.10 26.50 28.15
N GLY A 267 7.75 27.45 27.29
CA GLY A 267 8.72 28.32 26.60
C GLY A 267 9.61 27.63 25.56
N GLN A 268 9.25 26.43 25.10
CA GLN A 268 10.00 25.69 24.08
C GLN A 268 9.15 25.50 22.82
N ARG A 269 9.84 25.28 21.68
CA ARG A 269 9.20 24.90 20.42
C ARG A 269 8.50 23.55 20.56
N LEU A 270 7.34 23.41 19.92
CA LEU A 270 6.64 22.13 19.82
C LEU A 270 7.39 21.21 18.84
N ARG A 271 7.79 20.02 19.31
CA ARG A 271 8.52 19.05 18.49
C ARG A 271 7.56 18.11 17.77
N VAL A 272 7.54 18.17 16.45
CA VAL A 272 6.61 17.42 15.59
C VAL A 272 7.40 16.49 14.67
N GLY A 273 7.17 15.19 14.76
CA GLY A 273 7.75 14.20 13.85
C GLY A 273 6.77 13.72 12.80
N TYR A 274 7.20 13.66 11.54
CA TYR A 274 6.42 13.12 10.42
C TYR A 274 7.02 11.79 9.97
N VAL A 275 6.27 10.68 10.11
CA VAL A 275 6.72 9.33 9.75
C VAL A 275 6.15 8.94 8.40
N SER A 276 7.02 8.60 7.44
CA SER A 276 6.56 8.10 6.14
C SER A 276 7.61 7.33 5.34
N ALA A 277 7.10 6.37 4.55
CA ALA A 277 7.82 5.77 3.42
C ALA A 277 7.72 6.62 2.14
N ASP A 278 6.96 7.72 2.14
CA ASP A 278 6.69 8.55 0.96
C ASP A 278 7.43 9.88 0.93
N LEU A 279 8.56 9.99 1.64
CA LEU A 279 9.40 11.19 1.67
C LEU A 279 10.28 11.31 0.41
N TYR A 280 9.64 11.19 -0.76
CA TYR A 280 10.24 11.32 -2.08
C TYR A 280 9.24 11.92 -3.08
N GLN A 281 9.52 11.86 -4.39
CA GLN A 281 8.58 12.26 -5.45
C GLN A 281 7.30 11.39 -5.45
N HIS A 282 6.42 11.62 -4.49
CA HIS A 282 5.17 10.90 -4.23
C HIS A 282 4.02 11.88 -3.96
N ALA A 283 2.78 11.41 -4.06
CA ALA A 283 1.57 12.20 -3.81
C ALA A 283 1.61 12.90 -2.43
N THR A 284 2.03 12.20 -1.38
CA THR A 284 2.15 12.72 -0.01
C THR A 284 2.97 14.01 0.07
N LEU A 285 4.20 14.01 -0.46
CA LEU A 285 5.03 15.22 -0.48
C LEU A 285 4.53 16.25 -1.48
N SER A 286 3.89 15.84 -2.58
CA SER A 286 3.30 16.79 -3.54
C SER A 286 2.21 17.66 -2.91
N LEU A 287 1.54 17.15 -1.86
CA LEU A 287 0.58 17.88 -1.04
C LEU A 287 1.27 18.63 0.11
N LEU A 288 2.14 17.95 0.85
CA LEU A 288 2.62 18.37 2.17
C LEU A 288 3.86 19.27 2.14
N THR A 289 4.73 19.20 1.13
CA THR A 289 6.04 19.88 1.15
C THR A 289 5.92 21.37 1.46
N GLY A 290 4.95 22.07 0.85
CA GLY A 290 4.74 23.49 1.13
C GLY A 290 4.32 23.78 2.58
N VAL A 291 3.62 22.87 3.26
CA VAL A 291 3.29 23.02 4.69
C VAL A 291 4.55 22.92 5.54
N ILE A 292 5.44 21.97 5.23
CA ILE A 292 6.71 21.82 5.93
C ILE A 292 7.58 23.06 5.79
N GLU A 293 7.62 23.66 4.60
CA GLU A 293 8.35 24.91 4.32
C GLU A 293 7.77 26.12 5.06
N ASN A 294 6.46 26.14 5.33
CA ASN A 294 5.76 27.28 5.93
C ASN A 294 5.61 27.20 7.46
N HIS A 295 6.07 26.11 8.10
CA HIS A 295 6.01 26.00 9.55
C HIS A 295 6.75 27.15 10.24
N ASP A 296 6.14 27.73 11.27
CA ASP A 296 6.75 28.77 12.10
C ASP A 296 7.88 28.14 12.94
N ARG A 297 9.12 28.36 12.51
CA ARG A 297 10.32 27.74 13.10
C ARG A 297 10.68 28.30 14.49
N ASP A 298 10.08 29.42 14.89
CA ASP A 298 10.20 29.96 16.25
C ASP A 298 9.26 29.24 17.23
N ARG A 299 8.22 28.59 16.72
CA ARG A 299 7.22 27.86 17.52
C ARG A 299 7.26 26.35 17.33
N PHE A 300 7.79 25.85 16.21
CA PHE A 300 7.79 24.44 15.85
C PHE A 300 9.18 23.96 15.43
N GLU A 301 9.55 22.78 15.93
CA GLU A 301 10.75 22.03 15.54
C GLU A 301 10.31 20.74 14.82
N ILE A 302 10.76 20.55 13.59
CA ILE A 302 10.21 19.60 12.63
C ILE A 302 11.21 18.48 12.34
N PHE A 303 10.76 17.24 12.53
CA PHE A 303 11.54 16.03 12.31
C PHE A 303 10.95 15.22 11.15
N GLY A 304 11.75 14.93 10.13
CA GLY A 304 11.40 13.99 9.06
C GLY A 304 11.90 12.59 9.38
N ILE A 305 10.98 11.67 9.71
CA ILE A 305 11.29 10.28 10.07
C ILE A 305 10.99 9.38 8.87
N CYS A 306 12.03 8.80 8.29
CA CYS A 306 11.99 8.25 6.95
C CYS A 306 12.27 6.75 6.93
N HIS A 307 11.34 5.99 6.34
CA HIS A 307 11.55 4.59 5.93
C HIS A 307 11.31 4.39 4.43
N THR A 308 11.50 5.44 3.63
CA THR A 308 11.42 5.36 2.17
C THR A 308 12.51 4.41 1.65
N ALA A 309 12.13 3.43 0.83
CA ALA A 309 13.08 2.51 0.20
C ALA A 309 14.19 3.27 -0.55
N ALA A 310 15.45 2.83 -0.42
CA ALA A 310 16.61 3.54 -0.96
C ALA A 310 16.49 3.91 -2.45
N LYS A 311 15.95 3.00 -3.28
CA LYS A 311 15.73 3.20 -4.72
C LYS A 311 14.82 4.40 -5.07
N ASN A 312 13.96 4.80 -4.14
CA ASN A 312 12.98 5.87 -4.30
C ASN A 312 13.50 7.23 -3.78
N ARG A 313 14.62 7.29 -3.04
CA ARG A 313 15.14 8.50 -2.38
C ARG A 313 15.77 9.50 -3.35
N LYS A 314 14.99 10.01 -4.29
CA LYS A 314 15.38 10.95 -5.34
C LYS A 314 14.24 11.91 -5.69
N GLY A 315 14.56 12.95 -6.46
CA GLY A 315 13.60 13.91 -6.99
C GLY A 315 13.55 15.22 -6.22
N MET A 316 13.05 16.26 -6.88
CA MET A 316 13.06 17.63 -6.39
C MET A 316 12.20 17.82 -5.13
N LEU A 317 11.04 17.16 -5.03
CA LEU A 317 10.18 17.26 -3.84
C LEU A 317 10.89 16.73 -2.58
N ARG A 318 11.73 15.70 -2.73
CA ARG A 318 12.54 15.19 -1.63
C ARG A 318 13.54 16.24 -1.16
N GLN A 319 14.25 16.86 -2.10
CA GLN A 319 15.26 17.86 -1.79
C GLN A 319 14.64 19.03 -1.02
N ARG A 320 13.54 19.58 -1.54
CA ARG A 320 12.76 20.64 -0.85
C ARG A 320 12.36 20.23 0.57
N PHE A 321 11.83 19.02 0.73
CA PHE A 321 11.47 18.51 2.06
C PHE A 321 12.68 18.43 3.01
N LEU A 322 13.81 17.91 2.55
CA LEU A 322 15.03 17.81 3.37
C LEU A 322 15.60 19.18 3.75
N GLU A 323 15.48 20.18 2.88
CA GLU A 323 15.89 21.56 3.14
C GLU A 323 14.97 22.27 4.14
N ALA A 324 13.71 21.83 4.27
CA ALA A 324 12.71 22.48 5.11
C ALA A 324 12.66 21.98 6.57
N ILE A 325 13.03 20.71 6.82
CA ILE A 325 13.01 20.11 8.17
C ILE A 325 14.23 20.52 9.03
N ASP A 326 14.14 20.46 10.36
CA ASP A 326 15.31 20.65 11.23
C ASP A 326 16.18 19.39 11.27
N HIS A 327 15.52 18.23 11.34
CA HIS A 327 16.17 16.95 11.62
C HIS A 327 15.66 15.86 10.69
N TYR A 328 16.59 15.14 10.06
CA TYR A 328 16.30 13.96 9.27
C TYR A 328 16.70 12.70 10.06
N VAL A 329 15.77 11.77 10.20
CA VAL A 329 16.00 10.49 10.89
C VAL A 329 15.67 9.35 9.95
N ASP A 330 16.69 8.58 9.59
CA ASP A 330 16.54 7.38 8.76
C ASP A 330 16.29 6.17 9.65
N ILE A 331 15.20 5.47 9.41
CA ILE A 331 14.80 4.26 10.13
C ILE A 331 14.60 3.06 9.21
N LEU A 332 15.03 3.14 7.94
CA LEU A 332 14.78 2.09 6.94
C LEU A 332 15.33 0.73 7.37
N ASP A 333 16.54 0.69 7.90
CA ASP A 333 17.23 -0.54 8.29
C ASP A 333 16.96 -0.97 9.74
N LEU A 334 16.10 -0.23 10.45
CA LEU A 334 15.71 -0.52 11.83
C LEU A 334 14.41 -1.33 11.84
N ASP A 335 14.31 -2.34 12.70
CA ASP A 335 13.02 -2.96 13.03
C ASP A 335 12.11 -1.99 13.83
N ASP A 336 10.85 -2.37 14.07
CA ASP A 336 9.88 -1.47 14.72
C ASP A 336 10.26 -1.12 16.17
N ASP A 337 10.95 -2.03 16.89
CA ASP A 337 11.42 -1.80 18.26
C ASP A 337 12.58 -0.79 18.29
N GLN A 338 13.57 -1.01 17.43
CA GLN A 338 14.72 -0.13 17.25
C GLN A 338 14.28 1.26 16.77
N ALA A 339 13.39 1.32 15.78
CA ALA A 339 12.84 2.59 15.28
C ALA A 339 12.08 3.34 16.38
N ALA A 340 11.21 2.66 17.14
CA ALA A 340 10.50 3.29 18.25
C ALA A 340 11.45 3.76 19.37
N ALA A 341 12.52 3.03 19.66
CA ALA A 341 13.54 3.45 20.62
C ALA A 341 14.29 4.70 20.14
N ALA A 342 14.68 4.76 18.87
CA ALA A 342 15.33 5.92 18.26
C ALA A 342 14.40 7.15 18.28
N ILE A 343 13.13 7.00 17.88
CA ILE A 343 12.15 8.11 17.88
C ILE A 343 11.92 8.62 19.31
N ARG A 344 11.92 7.74 20.32
CA ARG A 344 11.76 8.13 21.72
C ARG A 344 12.90 9.01 22.23
N GLN A 345 14.12 8.83 21.72
CA GLN A 345 15.27 9.67 22.07
C GLN A 345 15.17 11.10 21.51
N LEU A 346 14.36 11.30 20.46
CA LEU A 346 14.09 12.62 19.90
C LEU A 346 13.22 13.49 20.82
N ASP A 347 12.55 12.84 21.79
CA ASP A 347 11.68 13.50 22.77
C ASP A 347 10.65 14.38 22.04
N LEU A 348 9.83 13.79 21.17
CA LEU A 348 8.81 14.50 20.40
C LEU A 348 7.57 14.79 21.26
N ASP A 349 6.89 15.90 20.96
CA ASP A 349 5.58 16.20 21.54
C ASP A 349 4.48 15.48 20.74
N ILE A 350 4.57 15.52 19.41
CA ILE A 350 3.63 14.90 18.47
C ILE A 350 4.37 14.02 17.48
N LEU A 351 3.86 12.81 17.24
CA LEU A 351 4.25 11.95 16.12
C LEU A 351 3.09 11.76 15.14
N ILE A 352 3.30 12.17 13.90
CA ILE A 352 2.31 12.15 12.83
C ILE A 352 2.57 10.95 11.91
N ASP A 353 1.59 10.08 11.81
CA ASP A 353 1.51 9.02 10.81
C ASP A 353 0.98 9.60 9.48
N LEU A 354 1.81 9.52 8.43
CA LEU A 354 1.45 9.91 7.07
C LEU A 354 1.13 8.71 6.18
N LYS A 355 0.86 7.55 6.77
CA LYS A 355 0.62 6.30 6.03
C LYS A 355 -0.73 5.68 6.28
N GLY A 356 -1.11 5.45 7.55
CA GLY A 356 -2.23 4.59 7.92
C GLY A 356 -2.11 3.20 7.28
N PHE A 357 -3.24 2.57 6.91
CA PHE A 357 -3.25 1.24 6.31
C PHE A 357 -2.86 1.19 4.82
N THR A 358 -2.03 2.11 4.36
CA THR A 358 -1.46 2.09 3.00
C THR A 358 -0.23 1.19 2.89
N PHE A 359 0.31 1.02 1.68
CA PHE A 359 1.49 0.20 1.42
C PHE A 359 2.74 0.75 2.13
N GLU A 360 3.62 -0.15 2.59
CA GLU A 360 4.83 0.16 3.38
C GLU A 360 4.57 0.96 4.66
N ASN A 361 3.39 0.82 5.29
CA ASN A 361 3.16 1.37 6.61
C ASN A 361 4.01 0.65 7.68
N ARG A 362 4.32 1.37 8.76
CA ARG A 362 5.04 0.86 9.93
C ARG A 362 4.28 1.16 11.21
N LEU A 363 2.99 0.79 11.24
CA LEU A 363 2.09 1.08 12.35
C LEU A 363 2.52 0.39 13.67
N GLY A 364 3.35 -0.66 13.60
CA GLY A 364 3.94 -1.28 14.79
C GLY A 364 4.85 -0.32 15.58
N ILE A 365 5.44 0.70 14.94
CA ILE A 365 6.14 1.80 15.63
C ILE A 365 5.17 2.55 16.55
N PHE A 366 3.98 2.87 16.05
CA PHE A 366 2.96 3.61 16.79
C PHE A 366 2.38 2.79 17.94
N CYS A 367 2.27 1.46 17.79
CA CYS A 367 1.92 0.56 18.90
C CYS A 367 2.90 0.69 20.09
N ARG A 368 4.18 0.93 19.83
CA ARG A 368 5.22 1.10 20.88
C ARG A 368 5.19 2.47 21.55
N ARG A 369 4.30 3.36 21.09
CA ARG A 369 4.08 4.71 21.63
C ARG A 369 5.36 5.51 21.88
N PRO A 370 6.21 5.73 20.86
CA PRO A 370 7.43 6.51 20.99
C PRO A 370 7.19 7.98 21.39
N ALA A 371 6.03 8.55 21.06
CA ALA A 371 5.62 9.91 21.44
C ALA A 371 4.37 9.91 22.35
N PRO A 372 4.16 10.95 23.19
CA PRO A 372 2.99 11.03 24.07
C PRO A 372 1.68 11.29 23.31
N VAL A 373 1.75 12.03 22.19
CA VAL A 373 0.62 12.28 21.29
C VAL A 373 0.93 11.71 19.90
N GLN A 374 0.03 10.89 19.38
CA GLN A 374 0.16 10.28 18.05
C GLN A 374 -1.05 10.61 17.17
N VAL A 375 -0.81 11.03 15.93
CA VAL A 375 -1.84 11.60 15.06
C VAL A 375 -1.81 10.92 13.68
N ALA A 376 -2.95 10.46 13.19
CA ALA A 376 -3.11 10.08 11.78
C ALA A 376 -3.44 11.33 10.95
N TYR A 377 -2.71 11.53 9.85
CA TYR A 377 -3.00 12.63 8.94
C TYR A 377 -2.66 12.29 7.49
N LEU A 378 -3.55 12.71 6.58
CA LEU A 378 -3.37 12.79 5.12
C LEU A 378 -3.27 11.46 4.36
N GLY A 379 -2.39 10.55 4.76
CA GLY A 379 -1.99 9.39 3.96
C GLY A 379 -3.09 8.34 3.75
N PHE A 380 -3.93 8.11 4.77
CA PHE A 380 -5.01 7.13 4.73
C PHE A 380 -6.37 7.80 4.97
N PRO A 381 -7.35 7.62 4.07
CA PRO A 381 -8.65 8.28 4.15
C PRO A 381 -9.64 7.50 5.03
N GLY A 382 -9.31 7.34 6.31
CA GLY A 382 -10.14 6.62 7.27
C GLY A 382 -9.49 6.40 8.64
N SER A 383 -10.21 5.71 9.51
CA SER A 383 -9.76 5.31 10.86
C SER A 383 -8.65 4.26 10.80
N VAL A 384 -7.60 4.44 11.61
CA VAL A 384 -6.47 3.53 11.76
C VAL A 384 -6.58 2.79 13.10
N VAL A 385 -7.53 1.87 13.16
CA VAL A 385 -7.89 1.17 14.40
C VAL A 385 -6.78 0.24 14.91
N GLY A 386 -6.57 0.22 16.23
CA GLY A 386 -5.81 -0.83 16.92
C GLY A 386 -4.29 -0.65 16.94
N VAL A 387 -3.79 0.56 16.64
CA VAL A 387 -2.33 0.82 16.50
C VAL A 387 -1.80 1.99 17.34
N GLY A 388 -2.52 2.37 18.39
CA GLY A 388 -2.04 3.36 19.37
C GLY A 388 -2.05 4.81 18.89
N ILE A 389 -2.75 5.14 17.80
CA ILE A 389 -2.98 6.53 17.36
C ILE A 389 -4.11 7.15 18.19
N ASP A 390 -3.92 8.39 18.63
CA ASP A 390 -4.84 9.08 19.54
C ASP A 390 -5.82 10.00 18.80
N TYR A 391 -5.34 10.70 17.76
CA TYR A 391 -6.10 11.69 17.02
C TYR A 391 -6.04 11.45 15.51
N ALA A 392 -7.07 11.88 14.80
CA ALA A 392 -7.07 11.98 13.35
C ALA A 392 -7.34 13.43 12.94
N ILE A 393 -6.58 13.97 11.99
CA ILE A 393 -6.84 15.31 11.44
C ILE A 393 -7.66 15.16 10.15
N ALA A 394 -8.83 15.78 10.14
CA ALA A 394 -9.82 15.74 9.05
C ALA A 394 -10.48 17.11 8.85
N ASP A 395 -11.61 17.16 8.15
CA ASP A 395 -12.53 18.33 8.09
C ASP A 395 -13.99 17.87 8.25
N SER A 396 -14.90 18.83 8.38
CA SER A 396 -16.32 18.58 8.64
C SER A 396 -17.08 17.95 7.46
N ILE A 397 -16.50 17.90 6.26
CA ILE A 397 -17.10 17.30 5.08
C ILE A 397 -16.62 15.86 4.93
N VAL A 398 -15.31 15.59 4.99
CA VAL A 398 -14.80 14.22 4.85
C VAL A 398 -15.15 13.35 6.06
N ALA A 399 -15.14 13.94 7.25
CA ALA A 399 -15.52 13.28 8.49
C ALA A 399 -16.52 14.16 9.26
N PRO A 400 -17.79 14.24 8.84
CA PRO A 400 -18.82 14.97 9.58
C PRO A 400 -19.01 14.38 11.00
N PRO A 401 -19.68 15.08 11.93
CA PRO A 401 -19.94 14.54 13.27
C PRO A 401 -20.65 13.17 13.26
N SER A 402 -21.45 12.88 12.23
CA SER A 402 -22.08 11.58 12.03
C SER A 402 -21.08 10.44 11.83
N SER A 403 -19.83 10.74 11.45
CA SER A 403 -18.77 9.76 11.28
C SER A 403 -17.98 9.47 12.56
N ASP A 404 -18.17 10.25 13.64
CA ASP A 404 -17.48 10.04 14.93
C ASP A 404 -17.56 8.58 15.45
N PRO A 405 -18.71 7.87 15.36
CA PRO A 405 -18.80 6.48 15.82
C PRO A 405 -17.91 5.48 15.05
N PHE A 406 -17.40 5.86 13.88
CA PHE A 406 -16.58 5.01 13.01
C PHE A 406 -15.07 5.29 13.14
N TYR A 407 -14.66 6.16 14.06
CA TYR A 407 -13.26 6.46 14.33
C TYR A 407 -12.85 5.94 15.71
N ALA A 408 -11.66 5.32 15.77
CA ALA A 408 -11.05 4.96 17.05
C ALA A 408 -10.33 6.17 17.65
N GLU A 409 -9.85 7.06 16.79
CA GLU A 409 -9.19 8.30 17.12
C GLU A 409 -10.18 9.42 17.43
N LYS A 410 -9.77 10.38 18.26
CA LYS A 410 -10.50 11.64 18.37
C LYS A 410 -10.24 12.50 17.14
N ILE A 411 -11.30 12.87 16.43
CA ILE A 411 -11.18 13.65 15.19
C ILE A 411 -11.00 15.13 15.51
N PHE A 412 -9.91 15.72 15.02
CA PHE A 412 -9.69 17.16 14.99
C PHE A 412 -9.99 17.69 13.59
N ARG A 413 -10.96 18.61 13.48
CA ARG A 413 -11.46 19.11 12.19
C ARG A 413 -10.83 20.47 11.87
N LEU A 414 -10.08 20.54 10.77
CA LEU A 414 -9.52 21.77 10.23
C LEU A 414 -10.62 22.64 9.60
N PRO A 415 -10.41 23.97 9.55
CA PRO A 415 -11.28 24.84 8.77
C PRO A 415 -11.11 24.58 7.26
N ASN A 416 -12.20 24.70 6.51
CA ASN A 416 -12.29 24.54 5.05
C ASN A 416 -12.04 23.12 4.52
N SER A 417 -10.80 22.60 4.58
CA SER A 417 -10.45 21.26 4.09
C SER A 417 -9.32 20.62 4.89
N TYR A 418 -9.30 19.29 4.97
CA TYR A 418 -8.23 18.52 5.61
C TYR A 418 -6.98 18.44 4.73
N GLN A 419 -7.16 18.50 3.41
CA GLN A 419 -6.09 18.25 2.45
C GLN A 419 -5.28 19.52 2.23
N CYS A 420 -4.00 19.46 2.56
CA CYS A 420 -3.05 20.50 2.17
C CYS A 420 -2.72 20.42 0.68
N ASN A 421 -2.42 21.57 0.08
CA ASN A 421 -1.85 21.66 -1.25
C ASN A 421 -0.65 22.60 -1.25
N ASP A 422 0.33 22.27 -2.07
CA ASP A 422 1.54 23.07 -2.27
C ASP A 422 1.27 24.12 -3.37
N ASN A 423 1.26 25.39 -2.99
CA ASN A 423 1.00 26.51 -3.90
C ASN A 423 2.21 26.94 -4.74
N SER A 424 3.39 26.34 -4.51
CA SER A 424 4.58 26.54 -5.35
C SER A 424 4.55 25.72 -6.65
N ARG A 425 3.50 24.90 -6.84
CA ARG A 425 3.28 24.14 -8.07
C ARG A 425 3.29 25.05 -9.29
N GLU A 426 3.68 24.51 -10.43
CA GLU A 426 3.66 25.23 -11.69
C GLU A 426 2.22 25.67 -12.03
N LYS A 427 2.02 26.97 -12.27
CA LYS A 427 0.75 27.51 -12.75
C LYS A 427 0.59 27.19 -14.23
N VAL A 428 -0.09 26.09 -14.51
CA VAL A 428 -0.27 25.54 -15.88
C VAL A 428 -1.47 26.17 -16.59
N MET A 429 -1.37 26.28 -17.91
CA MET A 429 -2.40 26.74 -18.84
C MET A 429 -2.31 25.92 -20.13
N ARG A 430 -3.40 25.89 -20.92
CA ARG A 430 -3.36 25.29 -22.26
C ARG A 430 -2.48 26.15 -23.16
N ASP A 431 -1.47 25.54 -23.79
CA ASP A 431 -0.44 26.21 -24.58
C ASP A 431 -0.30 25.64 -26.01
N GLY A 432 -1.39 25.09 -26.56
CA GLY A 432 -1.35 24.45 -27.88
C GLY A 432 -2.66 23.80 -28.33
N PRO A 433 -2.63 23.15 -29.50
CA PRO A 433 -3.77 22.41 -30.03
C PRO A 433 -3.98 21.09 -29.29
N ARG A 434 -5.24 20.64 -29.19
CA ARG A 434 -5.63 19.40 -28.49
C ARG A 434 -5.06 18.14 -29.14
N SER A 435 -4.80 18.20 -30.44
CA SER A 435 -4.17 17.15 -31.23
C SER A 435 -2.81 16.68 -30.69
N LEU A 436 -2.07 17.50 -29.92
CA LEU A 436 -0.84 17.08 -29.22
C LEU A 436 -1.07 15.93 -28.23
N HIS A 437 -2.31 15.77 -27.76
CA HIS A 437 -2.72 14.72 -26.84
C HIS A 437 -3.66 13.69 -27.49
N GLY A 438 -3.81 13.73 -28.82
CA GLY A 438 -4.75 12.87 -29.54
C GLY A 438 -6.22 13.21 -29.27
N LEU A 439 -6.51 14.42 -28.79
CA LEU A 439 -7.85 14.91 -28.49
C LEU A 439 -8.44 15.67 -29.69
N PRO A 440 -9.78 15.67 -29.86
CA PRO A 440 -10.42 16.47 -30.90
C PRO A 440 -10.30 17.97 -30.58
N GLU A 441 -10.14 18.81 -31.62
CA GLU A 441 -10.06 20.27 -31.43
C GLU A 441 -11.39 20.90 -31.03
N GLN A 442 -12.51 20.25 -31.39
CA GLN A 442 -13.88 20.69 -31.12
C GLN A 442 -14.60 19.66 -30.25
N GLY A 443 -15.66 20.11 -29.58
CA GLY A 443 -16.41 19.29 -28.63
C GLY A 443 -15.80 19.27 -27.22
N VAL A 444 -16.60 18.81 -26.27
CA VAL A 444 -16.23 18.77 -24.85
C VAL A 444 -15.29 17.60 -24.58
N VAL A 445 -14.17 17.87 -23.91
CA VAL A 445 -13.26 16.83 -23.42
C VAL A 445 -13.56 16.60 -21.94
N PHE A 446 -14.31 15.54 -21.63
CA PHE A 446 -14.40 15.03 -20.27
C PHE A 446 -13.10 14.29 -19.91
N CYS A 447 -12.67 14.33 -18.66
CA CYS A 447 -11.53 13.53 -18.21
C CYS A 447 -11.77 12.84 -16.87
N SER A 448 -11.10 11.69 -16.67
CA SER A 448 -10.95 11.07 -15.35
C SER A 448 -9.61 10.35 -15.31
N PHE A 449 -8.65 10.90 -14.55
CA PHE A 449 -7.31 10.33 -14.38
C PHE A 449 -7.17 9.47 -13.12
N ASN A 450 -8.30 9.00 -12.59
CA ASN A 450 -8.34 8.07 -11.48
C ASN A 450 -7.86 6.66 -11.89
N GLN A 451 -7.38 5.89 -10.92
CA GLN A 451 -6.99 4.50 -11.15
C GLN A 451 -8.21 3.63 -11.51
N ALA A 452 -7.97 2.58 -12.30
CA ALA A 452 -9.00 1.64 -12.77
C ALA A 452 -9.92 1.11 -11.65
N VAL A 453 -9.35 0.80 -10.48
CA VAL A 453 -10.10 0.27 -9.32
C VAL A 453 -11.19 1.20 -8.80
N LYS A 454 -11.09 2.51 -9.07
CA LYS A 454 -12.10 3.51 -8.65
C LYS A 454 -13.27 3.61 -9.64
N ILE A 455 -13.11 3.08 -10.85
CA ILE A 455 -14.15 3.14 -11.88
C ILE A 455 -15.10 1.97 -11.65
N ARG A 456 -16.26 2.25 -11.06
CA ARG A 456 -17.34 1.25 -10.87
C ARG A 456 -18.26 1.22 -12.09
N TYR A 457 -18.93 0.10 -12.31
CA TYR A 457 -19.83 -0.06 -13.46
C TYR A 457 -20.91 1.04 -13.53
N GLN A 458 -21.56 1.37 -12.42
CA GLN A 458 -22.60 2.41 -12.41
C GLN A 458 -22.05 3.79 -12.77
N VAL A 459 -20.87 4.15 -12.26
CA VAL A 459 -20.19 5.41 -12.60
C VAL A 459 -19.83 5.45 -14.09
N PHE A 460 -19.22 4.37 -14.60
CA PHE A 460 -18.88 4.26 -16.01
C PHE A 460 -20.12 4.31 -16.91
N LYS A 461 -21.23 3.67 -16.50
CA LYS A 461 -22.51 3.73 -17.20
C LYS A 461 -23.02 5.16 -17.29
N THR A 462 -23.02 5.91 -16.19
CA THR A 462 -23.39 7.34 -16.17
C THR A 462 -22.48 8.16 -17.08
N TRP A 463 -21.17 7.90 -17.12
CA TRP A 463 -20.28 8.56 -18.08
C TRP A 463 -20.67 8.28 -19.54
N MET A 464 -21.06 7.05 -19.87
CA MET A 464 -21.53 6.72 -21.22
C MET A 464 -22.86 7.41 -21.54
N GLU A 465 -23.75 7.58 -20.57
CA GLU A 465 -25.00 8.34 -20.72
C GLU A 465 -24.73 9.83 -20.97
N ILE A 466 -23.75 10.41 -20.27
CA ILE A 466 -23.27 11.79 -20.50
C ILE A 466 -22.74 11.91 -21.94
N LEU A 467 -21.85 11.00 -22.36
CA LEU A 467 -21.30 11.03 -23.72
C LEU A 467 -22.41 10.93 -24.79
N LYS A 468 -23.40 10.06 -24.62
CA LYS A 468 -24.54 9.97 -25.56
C LYS A 468 -25.36 11.26 -25.63
N SER A 469 -25.42 12.02 -24.54
CA SER A 469 -26.21 13.25 -24.46
C SER A 469 -25.45 14.50 -24.93
N VAL A 470 -24.13 14.41 -25.07
CA VAL A 470 -23.26 15.51 -25.50
C VAL A 470 -22.53 15.07 -26.77
N ASP A 471 -23.10 15.42 -27.93
CA ASP A 471 -22.54 15.07 -29.23
C ASP A 471 -21.12 15.62 -29.42
N GLY A 472 -20.27 14.84 -30.09
CA GLY A 472 -18.87 15.20 -30.34
C GLY A 472 -17.95 15.19 -29.11
N SER A 473 -18.47 14.95 -27.89
CA SER A 473 -17.62 14.89 -26.69
C SER A 473 -16.81 13.59 -26.60
N VAL A 474 -15.72 13.62 -25.86
CA VAL A 474 -14.86 12.45 -25.61
C VAL A 474 -14.57 12.31 -24.12
N LEU A 475 -14.23 11.09 -23.69
CA LEU A 475 -13.76 10.81 -22.33
C LEU A 475 -12.29 10.43 -22.36
N TRP A 476 -11.48 11.23 -21.67
CA TRP A 476 -10.04 11.08 -21.58
C TRP A 476 -9.63 10.41 -20.27
N LEU A 477 -9.16 9.17 -20.35
CA LEU A 477 -8.82 8.32 -19.21
C LEU A 477 -7.31 8.14 -19.11
N ILE A 478 -6.80 7.78 -17.93
CA ILE A 478 -5.42 7.32 -17.79
C ILE A 478 -5.29 5.91 -18.41
N ASP A 479 -4.24 5.71 -19.20
CA ASP A 479 -3.89 4.42 -19.78
C ASP A 479 -3.21 3.53 -18.72
N MET A 480 -3.86 2.41 -18.41
CA MET A 480 -3.46 1.54 -17.30
C MET A 480 -2.76 0.28 -17.81
N LEU A 481 -3.53 -0.60 -18.46
CA LEU A 481 -3.09 -1.86 -19.08
C LEU A 481 -3.86 -2.05 -20.39
N PRO A 482 -3.29 -2.77 -21.38
CA PRO A 482 -3.99 -3.09 -22.62
C PRO A 482 -5.36 -3.75 -22.38
N VAL A 483 -5.42 -4.76 -21.51
CA VAL A 483 -6.68 -5.45 -21.17
C VAL A 483 -7.71 -4.51 -20.55
N THR A 484 -7.29 -3.62 -19.64
CA THR A 484 -8.19 -2.61 -19.05
C THR A 484 -8.77 -1.69 -20.13
N ARG A 485 -7.94 -1.27 -21.09
CA ARG A 485 -8.36 -0.43 -22.21
C ARG A 485 -9.41 -1.14 -23.07
N ASP A 486 -9.16 -2.40 -23.41
CA ASP A 486 -10.05 -3.19 -24.24
C ASP A 486 -11.38 -3.48 -23.54
N ASN A 487 -11.34 -3.77 -22.23
CA ASN A 487 -12.53 -3.96 -21.41
C ASN A 487 -13.40 -2.68 -21.34
N LEU A 488 -12.78 -1.52 -21.14
CA LEU A 488 -13.49 -0.24 -21.13
C LEU A 488 -14.13 0.08 -22.49
N ARG A 489 -13.41 -0.16 -23.60
CA ARG A 489 -13.96 0.00 -24.96
C ARG A 489 -15.11 -0.97 -25.24
N ALA A 490 -14.96 -2.23 -24.87
CA ALA A 490 -16.02 -3.23 -25.03
C ALA A 490 -17.26 -2.86 -24.20
N ALA A 491 -17.07 -2.37 -22.97
CA ALA A 491 -18.16 -1.87 -22.14
C ALA A 491 -18.86 -0.64 -22.75
N ALA A 492 -18.09 0.31 -23.31
CA ALA A 492 -18.65 1.47 -24.01
C ALA A 492 -19.53 1.05 -25.20
N VAL A 493 -19.06 0.11 -26.02
CA VAL A 493 -19.83 -0.44 -27.15
C VAL A 493 -21.14 -1.05 -26.69
N ARG A 494 -21.12 -1.86 -25.62
CA ARG A 494 -22.34 -2.45 -25.04
C ARG A 494 -23.33 -1.40 -24.53
N LEU A 495 -22.83 -0.23 -24.11
CA LEU A 495 -23.64 0.90 -23.63
C LEU A 495 -24.06 1.88 -24.74
N GLY A 496 -23.73 1.57 -26.00
CA GLY A 496 -24.10 2.34 -27.18
C GLY A 496 -23.20 3.53 -27.48
N VAL A 497 -21.95 3.51 -27.01
CA VAL A 497 -20.94 4.56 -27.26
C VAL A 497 -19.82 4.00 -28.14
N ALA A 498 -19.47 4.73 -29.19
CA ALA A 498 -18.36 4.38 -30.08
C ALA A 498 -17.03 4.33 -29.29
N PRO A 499 -16.21 3.27 -29.44
CA PRO A 499 -15.02 3.05 -28.61
C PRO A 499 -13.93 4.12 -28.85
N GLU A 500 -13.96 4.83 -29.98
CA GLU A 500 -13.05 5.93 -30.30
C GLU A 500 -13.30 7.18 -29.45
N ARG A 501 -14.49 7.31 -28.83
CA ARG A 501 -14.80 8.39 -27.89
C ARG A 501 -14.08 8.22 -26.55
N LEU A 502 -13.45 7.06 -26.31
CA LEU A 502 -12.60 6.81 -25.16
C LEU A 502 -11.13 6.94 -25.57
N ILE A 503 -10.49 7.99 -25.06
CA ILE A 503 -9.09 8.33 -25.36
C ILE A 503 -8.26 8.01 -24.11
N PHE A 504 -7.08 7.41 -24.31
CA PHE A 504 -6.24 6.91 -23.23
C PHE A 504 -4.90 7.66 -23.17
N ALA A 505 -4.66 8.37 -22.07
CA ALA A 505 -3.46 9.17 -21.83
C ALA A 505 -2.36 8.31 -21.18
N PRO A 506 -1.11 8.33 -21.68
CA PRO A 506 -0.03 7.59 -21.02
C PRO A 506 0.25 8.11 -19.60
N LYS A 507 0.83 7.26 -18.75
CA LYS A 507 1.38 7.70 -17.46
C LYS A 507 2.53 8.68 -17.70
N LYS A 508 2.56 9.76 -16.92
CA LYS A 508 3.53 10.85 -17.06
C LYS A 508 4.05 11.30 -15.68
N PRO A 509 5.27 11.85 -15.59
CA PRO A 509 5.72 12.55 -14.40
C PRO A 509 4.75 13.66 -14.00
N LEU A 510 4.75 14.05 -12.72
CA LEU A 510 3.78 15.02 -12.18
C LEU A 510 3.74 16.34 -12.96
N SER A 511 4.88 16.92 -13.32
CA SER A 511 4.92 18.19 -14.06
C SER A 511 4.23 18.12 -15.42
N GLU A 512 4.51 17.05 -16.19
CA GLU A 512 3.83 16.82 -17.47
C GLU A 512 2.35 16.43 -17.30
N HIS A 513 2.01 15.74 -16.20
CA HIS A 513 0.62 15.48 -15.86
C HIS A 513 -0.15 16.78 -15.61
N LEU A 514 0.41 17.71 -14.84
CA LEU A 514 -0.21 19.01 -14.60
C LEU A 514 -0.40 19.79 -15.91
N ARG A 515 0.63 19.85 -16.77
CA ARG A 515 0.56 20.59 -18.05
C ARG A 515 -0.50 20.07 -19.03
N ARG A 516 -0.87 18.79 -18.95
CA ARG A 516 -1.87 18.20 -19.85
C ARG A 516 -3.31 18.48 -19.39
N LEU A 517 -3.54 18.69 -18.09
CA LEU A 517 -4.88 18.85 -17.53
C LEU A 517 -5.69 19.99 -18.17
N PRO A 518 -5.11 21.19 -18.45
CA PRO A 518 -5.84 22.30 -19.09
C PRO A 518 -6.44 21.99 -20.48
N TYR A 519 -6.10 20.86 -21.08
CA TYR A 519 -6.69 20.41 -22.34
C TYR A 519 -8.06 19.73 -22.17
N ALA A 520 -8.42 19.35 -20.94
CA ALA A 520 -9.76 18.89 -20.58
C ALA A 520 -10.68 20.06 -20.22
N ASP A 521 -11.98 19.87 -20.42
CA ASP A 521 -13.01 20.86 -20.09
C ASP A 521 -13.66 20.59 -18.75
N ILE A 522 -14.02 19.33 -18.49
CA ILE A 522 -14.73 18.92 -17.27
C ILE A 522 -14.13 17.61 -16.77
N ALA A 523 -13.71 17.57 -15.52
CA ALA A 523 -13.29 16.36 -14.86
C ALA A 523 -14.50 15.66 -14.22
N LEU A 524 -14.63 14.36 -14.47
CA LEU A 524 -15.67 13.49 -13.93
C LEU A 524 -15.07 12.64 -12.80
N ASP A 525 -15.55 12.85 -11.58
CA ASP A 525 -15.08 12.12 -10.42
C ASP A 525 -15.65 10.70 -10.34
N THR A 526 -15.09 9.90 -9.44
CA THR A 526 -15.49 8.52 -9.15
C THR A 526 -16.06 8.38 -7.73
N GLY A 527 -16.77 7.29 -7.49
CA GLY A 527 -17.25 6.91 -6.16
C GLY A 527 -17.42 5.38 -6.06
N PRO A 528 -17.33 4.80 -4.86
CA PRO A 528 -17.31 5.45 -3.54
C PRO A 528 -15.94 5.96 -3.06
N CYS A 529 -14.90 5.87 -3.90
CA CYS A 529 -13.62 6.54 -3.69
C CYS A 529 -13.41 7.63 -4.75
N ASN A 530 -13.32 8.88 -4.31
CA ASN A 530 -13.08 10.03 -5.18
C ASN A 530 -11.62 10.09 -5.69
N GLY A 531 -11.39 10.98 -6.64
CA GLY A 531 -10.12 11.64 -6.81
C GLY A 531 -9.72 12.40 -5.54
N HIS A 532 -8.49 12.20 -5.10
CA HIS A 532 -7.93 12.93 -3.97
C HIS A 532 -6.93 13.93 -4.54
N THR A 533 -5.69 13.50 -4.73
CA THR A 533 -4.67 14.31 -5.42
C THR A 533 -5.07 14.65 -6.85
N THR A 534 -5.72 13.74 -7.56
CA THR A 534 -6.19 13.95 -8.94
C THR A 534 -7.25 15.06 -9.03
N THR A 535 -8.13 15.19 -8.04
CA THR A 535 -9.10 16.30 -7.97
C THR A 535 -8.36 17.61 -7.71
N ALA A 536 -7.46 17.64 -6.72
CA ALA A 536 -6.66 18.83 -6.45
C ALA A 536 -5.81 19.26 -7.65
N ASP A 537 -5.24 18.32 -8.40
CA ASP A 537 -4.47 18.58 -9.62
C ASP A 537 -5.37 19.20 -10.71
N ALA A 538 -6.59 18.67 -10.91
CA ALA A 538 -7.55 19.20 -11.89
C ALA A 538 -8.01 20.62 -11.52
N LEU A 539 -8.40 20.85 -10.27
CA LEU A 539 -8.78 22.17 -9.77
C LEU A 539 -7.60 23.15 -9.89
N TRP A 540 -6.39 22.71 -9.51
CA TRP A 540 -5.18 23.50 -9.69
C TRP A 540 -4.98 23.84 -11.16
N ALA A 541 -5.21 22.92 -12.11
CA ALA A 541 -5.06 23.15 -13.53
C ALA A 541 -6.18 24.01 -14.17
N GLY A 542 -7.17 24.47 -13.40
CA GLY A 542 -8.30 25.25 -13.91
C GLY A 542 -9.38 24.40 -14.57
N VAL A 543 -9.45 23.10 -14.26
CA VAL A 543 -10.46 22.18 -14.79
C VAL A 543 -11.54 21.97 -13.73
N PRO A 544 -12.81 22.38 -13.99
CA PRO A 544 -13.94 22.09 -13.11
C PRO A 544 -14.08 20.58 -12.89
N VAL A 545 -14.24 20.18 -11.63
CA VAL A 545 -14.49 18.78 -11.27
C VAL A 545 -15.94 18.65 -10.82
N LEU A 546 -16.67 17.71 -11.40
CA LEU A 546 -17.99 17.32 -10.92
C LEU A 546 -17.86 16.12 -9.99
N THR A 547 -18.61 16.13 -8.89
CA THR A 547 -18.73 15.01 -7.96
C THR A 547 -20.17 14.95 -7.41
N TRP A 548 -20.43 14.05 -6.48
CA TRP A 548 -21.69 13.99 -5.74
C TRP A 548 -21.42 13.74 -4.26
N LYS A 549 -22.43 13.98 -3.41
CA LYS A 549 -22.33 13.76 -1.96
C LYS A 549 -21.98 12.30 -1.66
N GLY A 550 -20.84 12.12 -0.98
CA GLY A 550 -20.34 10.82 -0.58
C GLY A 550 -20.91 10.32 0.75
N THR A 551 -20.69 9.04 1.05
CA THR A 551 -21.16 8.40 2.30
C THR A 551 -20.05 8.08 3.29
N ASN A 552 -18.78 8.18 2.87
CA ASN A 552 -17.60 7.92 3.70
C ASN A 552 -16.50 8.94 3.39
N PHE A 553 -15.43 8.97 4.19
CA PHE A 553 -14.28 9.86 4.00
C PHE A 553 -13.76 9.86 2.55
N ALA A 554 -13.40 8.70 2.00
CA ALA A 554 -12.80 8.59 0.69
C ALA A 554 -13.72 9.04 -0.45
N GLY A 555 -15.04 8.97 -0.25
CA GLY A 555 -16.08 9.42 -1.18
C GLY A 555 -16.55 10.86 -0.99
N ARG A 556 -16.04 11.58 0.02
CA ARG A 556 -16.37 12.99 0.30
C ARG A 556 -15.18 13.94 0.07
N VAL A 557 -14.04 13.43 -0.39
CA VAL A 557 -12.84 14.26 -0.59
C VAL A 557 -13.09 15.33 -1.63
N SER A 558 -13.64 15.01 -2.80
CA SER A 558 -13.86 16.03 -3.84
C SER A 558 -14.86 17.09 -3.41
N GLU A 559 -15.88 16.74 -2.62
CA GLU A 559 -16.82 17.69 -2.02
C GLU A 559 -16.09 18.68 -1.09
N SER A 560 -15.19 18.18 -0.24
CA SER A 560 -14.35 19.02 0.64
C SER A 560 -13.48 19.99 -0.17
N LEU A 561 -12.82 19.49 -1.23
CA LEU A 561 -11.97 20.32 -2.07
C LEU A 561 -12.77 21.38 -2.85
N LEU A 562 -13.92 21.02 -3.40
CA LEU A 562 -14.82 21.95 -4.10
C LEU A 562 -15.37 23.03 -3.17
N SER A 563 -15.76 22.65 -1.96
CA SER A 563 -16.17 23.60 -0.92
C SER A 563 -15.05 24.60 -0.58
N ALA A 564 -13.81 24.11 -0.45
CA ALA A 564 -12.65 24.94 -0.15
C ALA A 564 -12.20 25.88 -1.29
N VAL A 565 -12.66 25.66 -2.53
CA VAL A 565 -12.54 26.62 -3.65
C VAL A 565 -13.82 27.40 -3.95
N GLY A 566 -14.88 27.19 -3.16
CA GLY A 566 -16.15 27.91 -3.28
C GLY A 566 -17.03 27.47 -4.45
N LEU A 567 -16.87 26.23 -4.95
CA LEU A 567 -17.60 25.69 -6.10
C LEU A 567 -18.56 24.55 -5.70
N THR A 568 -19.38 24.77 -4.68
CA THR A 568 -20.32 23.75 -4.18
C THR A 568 -21.43 23.43 -5.18
N GLU A 569 -21.67 24.29 -6.18
CA GLU A 569 -22.59 24.04 -7.29
C GLU A 569 -22.13 22.90 -8.23
N LEU A 570 -20.91 22.39 -8.05
CA LEU A 570 -20.36 21.24 -8.77
C LEU A 570 -20.49 19.92 -7.98
N VAL A 571 -21.15 19.97 -6.82
CA VAL A 571 -21.46 18.81 -5.98
C VAL A 571 -22.93 18.45 -6.16
N ALA A 572 -23.20 17.38 -6.88
CA ALA A 572 -24.54 16.83 -7.04
C ALA A 572 -25.04 16.11 -5.77
N ASP A 573 -26.35 15.95 -5.62
CA ASP A 573 -26.92 15.22 -4.49
C ASP A 573 -26.68 13.70 -4.60
N ASP A 574 -26.68 13.16 -5.83
CA ASP A 574 -26.44 11.75 -6.12
C ASP A 574 -25.88 11.55 -7.54
N LEU A 575 -25.65 10.28 -7.92
CA LEU A 575 -25.09 9.92 -9.22
C LEU A 575 -26.00 10.27 -10.41
N THR A 576 -27.32 10.33 -10.20
CA THR A 576 -28.29 10.71 -11.25
C THR A 576 -28.17 12.21 -11.53
N GLU A 577 -28.19 13.00 -10.47
CA GLU A 577 -28.04 14.45 -10.53
C GLU A 577 -26.65 14.84 -11.07
N PHE A 578 -25.61 14.07 -10.74
CA PHE A 578 -24.28 14.20 -11.33
C PHE A 578 -24.30 14.08 -12.86
N GLY A 579 -25.03 13.08 -13.39
CA GLY A 579 -25.20 12.90 -14.83
C GLY A 579 -25.89 14.09 -15.49
N ARG A 580 -26.98 14.59 -14.88
CA ARG A 580 -27.72 15.77 -15.34
C ARG A 580 -26.81 17.01 -15.36
N LEU A 581 -26.14 17.29 -14.26
CA LEU A 581 -25.26 18.44 -14.09
C LEU A 581 -24.09 18.41 -15.08
N ALA A 582 -23.54 17.23 -15.38
CA ALA A 582 -22.48 17.08 -16.37
C ALA A 582 -22.92 17.44 -17.79
N VAL A 583 -24.12 17.02 -18.19
CA VAL A 583 -24.69 17.38 -19.50
C VAL A 583 -24.99 18.87 -19.58
N GLU A 584 -25.59 19.45 -18.53
CA GLU A 584 -25.89 20.88 -18.48
C GLU A 584 -24.64 21.74 -18.54
N LEU A 585 -23.62 21.40 -17.75
CA LEU A 585 -22.37 22.12 -17.76
C LEU A 585 -21.69 22.01 -19.13
N ALA A 586 -21.68 20.83 -19.74
CA ALA A 586 -21.08 20.60 -21.06
C ALA A 586 -21.76 21.38 -22.20
N GLN A 587 -23.05 21.72 -22.06
CA GLN A 587 -23.81 22.51 -23.03
C GLN A 587 -23.71 24.02 -22.79
N ASP A 588 -23.17 24.45 -21.64
CA ASP A 588 -23.02 25.86 -21.27
C ASP A 588 -21.54 26.30 -21.32
N GLU A 589 -21.09 26.70 -22.51
CA GLU A 589 -19.72 27.17 -22.74
C GLU A 589 -19.35 28.41 -21.91
N VAL A 590 -20.33 29.27 -21.61
CA VAL A 590 -20.13 30.49 -20.81
C VAL A 590 -19.86 30.09 -19.36
N ARG A 591 -20.67 29.20 -18.79
CA ARG A 591 -20.46 28.68 -17.44
C ARG A 591 -19.14 27.92 -17.32
N GLN A 592 -18.78 27.10 -18.30
CA GLN A 592 -17.47 26.43 -18.34
C GLN A 592 -16.31 27.43 -18.30
N SER A 593 -16.39 28.48 -19.12
CA SER A 593 -15.37 29.53 -19.20
C SER A 593 -15.25 30.31 -17.88
N HIS A 594 -16.38 30.67 -17.26
CA HIS A 594 -16.39 31.33 -15.95
C HIS A 594 -15.81 30.44 -14.85
N LEU A 595 -16.20 29.15 -14.77
CA LEU A 595 -15.66 28.23 -13.76
C LEU A 595 -14.15 28.05 -13.92
N ARG A 596 -13.66 27.91 -15.16
CA ARG A 596 -12.21 27.87 -15.44
C ARG A 596 -11.52 29.14 -14.94
N GLN A 597 -12.04 30.32 -15.28
CA GLN A 597 -11.47 31.60 -14.81
C GLN A 597 -11.48 31.71 -13.28
N ASN A 598 -12.57 31.31 -12.64
CA ASN A 598 -12.69 31.28 -11.18
C ASN A 598 -11.63 30.37 -10.55
N LEU A 599 -11.42 29.17 -11.08
CA LEU A 599 -10.39 28.25 -10.59
C LEU A 599 -8.97 28.79 -10.77
N LEU A 600 -8.69 29.45 -11.90
CA LEU A 600 -7.40 30.07 -12.15
C LEU A 600 -7.12 31.20 -11.15
N GLN A 601 -8.14 31.98 -10.77
CA GLN A 601 -8.04 32.99 -9.71
C GLN A 601 -7.94 32.36 -8.32
N ALA A 602 -8.68 31.27 -8.07
CA ALA A 602 -8.71 30.55 -6.81
C ALA A 602 -7.32 30.02 -6.39
N ARG A 603 -6.40 29.79 -7.33
CA ARG A 603 -5.00 29.45 -7.04
C ARG A 603 -4.32 30.42 -6.06
N ASP A 604 -4.72 31.69 -6.11
CA ASP A 604 -4.12 32.78 -5.34
C ASP A 604 -5.01 33.28 -4.20
N THR A 605 -6.29 32.87 -4.16
CA THR A 605 -7.28 33.46 -3.23
C THR A 605 -8.06 32.44 -2.41
N ALA A 606 -8.20 31.20 -2.88
CA ALA A 606 -9.00 30.19 -2.20
C ALA A 606 -8.23 29.51 -1.07
N PRO A 607 -8.89 29.21 0.06
CA PRO A 607 -8.29 28.47 1.18
C PRO A 607 -7.60 27.17 0.76
N LEU A 608 -8.12 26.47 -0.26
CA LEU A 608 -7.54 25.19 -0.71
C LEU A 608 -6.08 25.31 -1.17
N PHE A 609 -5.71 26.45 -1.76
CA PHE A 609 -4.39 26.71 -2.34
C PHE A 609 -3.59 27.77 -1.57
N ASP A 610 -4.08 28.22 -0.41
CA ASP A 610 -3.34 29.11 0.48
C ASP A 610 -2.54 28.26 1.48
N THR A 611 -1.38 27.74 1.03
CA THR A 611 -0.49 26.91 1.86
C THR A 611 -0.05 27.59 3.16
N PRO A 612 0.32 28.89 3.18
CA PRO A 612 0.64 29.58 4.43
C PRO A 612 -0.54 29.64 5.40
N ARG A 613 -1.76 29.91 4.94
CA ARG A 613 -2.96 29.87 5.79
C ARG A 613 -3.23 28.47 6.31
N PHE A 614 -3.21 27.47 5.43
CA PHE A 614 -3.38 26.07 5.84
C PHE A 614 -2.39 25.72 6.95
N THR A 615 -1.12 26.12 6.80
CA THR A 615 -0.07 25.82 7.79
C THR A 615 -0.38 26.44 9.14
N ARG A 616 -0.84 27.69 9.20
CA ARG A 616 -1.27 28.32 10.46
C ARG A 616 -2.45 27.60 11.11
N ASP A 617 -3.43 27.19 10.31
CA ASP A 617 -4.61 26.46 10.79
C ASP A 617 -4.22 25.06 11.29
N PHE A 618 -3.29 24.39 10.59
CA PHE A 618 -2.72 23.10 10.99
C PHE A 618 -1.91 23.21 12.28
N GLU A 619 -1.06 24.22 12.41
CA GLU A 619 -0.32 24.50 13.65
C GLU A 619 -1.24 24.77 14.84
N ALA A 620 -2.30 25.53 14.64
CA ALA A 620 -3.31 25.76 15.67
C ALA A 620 -3.98 24.44 16.10
N ALA A 621 -4.24 23.54 15.15
CA ALA A 621 -4.75 22.20 15.46
C ALA A 621 -3.76 21.37 16.27
N LEU A 622 -2.47 21.36 15.90
CA LEU A 622 -1.43 20.65 16.67
C LEU A 622 -1.34 21.16 18.12
N VAL A 623 -1.37 22.48 18.31
CA VAL A 623 -1.37 23.09 19.66
C VAL A 623 -2.62 22.70 20.43
N ALA A 624 -3.80 22.76 19.80
CA ALA A 624 -5.07 22.39 20.45
C ALA A 624 -5.12 20.91 20.82
N ILE A 625 -4.57 20.02 19.99
CA ILE A 625 -4.41 18.59 20.28
C ILE A 625 -3.54 18.39 21.53
N CYS A 626 -2.40 19.10 21.64
CA CYS A 626 -1.56 19.04 22.84
C CYS A 626 -2.28 19.55 24.11
N VAL A 627 -3.06 20.63 24.00
CA VAL A 627 -3.87 21.15 25.11
C VAL A 627 -4.94 20.14 25.54
N ASP A 628 -5.57 19.45 24.58
CA ASP A 628 -6.53 18.39 24.86
C ASP A 628 -5.86 17.19 25.54
N ALA A 629 -4.72 16.74 25.01
CA ALA A 629 -3.94 15.64 25.55
C ALA A 629 -3.42 15.89 26.97
N ALA A 630 -3.21 17.15 27.36
CA ALA A 630 -2.80 17.52 28.71
C ALA A 630 -3.92 17.35 29.76
N LYS A 631 -5.19 17.24 29.34
CA LYS A 631 -6.34 17.11 30.26
C LYS A 631 -6.57 15.67 30.75
N GLY A 632 -5.89 14.69 30.15
CA GLY A 632 -6.06 13.25 30.41
C GLY A 632 -6.77 12.57 29.27
#